data_AF-A0A367JPN6-F1
#
_entry.id   AF-A0A367JPN6-F1
#
_cell.length_a   1.000
_cell.length_b   1.000
_cell.length_c   1.000
_cell.angle_alpha   90.00
_cell.angle_beta   90.00
_cell.angle_gamma   90.00
#
_symmetry.space_group_name_H-M   'P 1'
#
loop_
_entity.id
_entity.type
_entity.pdbx_description
1 polymer ?
#
loop_
_entity_poly.entity_id
_entity_poly.type
_entity_poly.pdbx_seq_one_letter_code
_entity_poly.pdbx_strand_id
1 'polypeptide(L)'
;MITRMNSAGIIKNNLDNVFLEVVWLGYLIAYTKQGRSRCDLYERVMTEGVLTGLLHAGEKIRFLPILLQPIPRLFEELGASSVQYLKGIIPSLCQSLSTVPYSDNLEMRRINQLAAHSLIAVIQVCWPRISTYEGVIMSSVAKCWSYYFDKQDREMLELQRQLYKVFEAACQGAEEADKEALLKYKPNVFEPLFA
;
A
#
# COMPACT_ATOMS: atom_id res chain seq x y z
N MET A 1 -66.40 26.06 7.77
CA MET A 1 -66.87 24.65 7.70
C MET A 1 -65.87 23.88 6.86
N ILE A 2 -65.01 23.11 7.53
CA ILE A 2 -64.20 21.95 7.07
C ILE A 2 -63.32 22.14 5.82
N THR A 3 -62.07 22.55 6.05
CA THR A 3 -60.94 22.30 5.16
C THR A 3 -60.71 20.79 5.08
N ARG A 4 -61.17 20.13 4.02
CA ARG A 4 -60.87 18.71 3.78
C ARG A 4 -59.40 18.57 3.41
N MET A 5 -58.66 17.95 4.31
CA MET A 5 -57.27 17.50 4.15
C MET A 5 -57.11 16.65 2.90
N ASN A 6 -56.14 17.01 2.06
CA ASN A 6 -55.70 16.22 0.92
C ASN A 6 -54.73 15.12 1.41
N SER A 7 -55.26 14.13 2.14
CA SER A 7 -54.47 13.05 2.76
C SER A 7 -53.92 12.04 1.75
N ALA A 8 -54.45 12.00 0.52
CA ALA A 8 -54.04 11.04 -0.52
C ALA A 8 -52.66 11.35 -1.13
N GLY A 9 -52.27 12.63 -1.22
CA GLY A 9 -50.96 13.04 -1.76
C GLY A 9 -49.79 12.79 -0.81
N ILE A 10 -50.02 12.87 0.50
CA ILE A 10 -49.00 12.67 1.54
C ILE A 10 -48.65 11.18 1.67
N ILE A 11 -49.64 10.29 1.56
CA ILE A 11 -49.42 8.84 1.69
C ILE A 11 -48.65 8.30 0.48
N LYS A 12 -48.90 8.83 -0.73
CA LYS A 12 -48.21 8.38 -1.96
C LYS A 12 -46.73 8.76 -1.96
N ASN A 13 -46.40 10.01 -1.59
CA ASN A 13 -45.01 10.46 -1.47
C ASN A 13 -44.21 9.72 -0.38
N ASN A 14 -44.88 9.25 0.68
CA ASN A 14 -44.24 8.49 1.75
C ASN A 14 -43.96 7.03 1.33
N LEU A 15 -44.89 6.42 0.57
CA LEU A 15 -44.71 5.06 0.01
C LEU A 15 -43.59 5.00 -1.04
N ASP A 16 -43.47 6.01 -1.90
CA ASP A 16 -42.42 6.08 -2.91
C ASP A 16 -41.02 6.26 -2.27
N ASN A 17 -40.92 7.02 -1.17
CA ASN A 17 -39.67 7.16 -0.39
C ASN A 17 -39.28 5.86 0.33
N VAL A 18 -40.23 5.17 0.94
CA VAL A 18 -39.98 3.87 1.60
C VAL A 18 -39.57 2.81 0.55
N PHE A 19 -40.15 2.84 -0.64
CA PHE A 19 -39.76 1.94 -1.73
C PHE A 19 -38.34 2.21 -2.22
N LEU A 20 -37.95 3.49 -2.36
CA LEU A 20 -36.58 3.87 -2.71
C LEU A 20 -35.57 3.49 -1.62
N GLU A 21 -35.90 3.64 -0.33
CA GLU A 21 -35.02 3.22 0.77
C GLU A 21 -34.87 1.70 0.86
N VAL A 22 -35.94 0.93 0.65
CA VAL A 22 -35.87 -0.54 0.65
C VAL A 22 -35.09 -1.06 -0.56
N VAL A 23 -35.22 -0.42 -1.72
CA VAL A 23 -34.40 -0.74 -2.91
C VAL A 23 -32.94 -0.35 -2.69
N TRP A 24 -32.66 0.81 -2.08
CA TRP A 24 -31.31 1.22 -1.70
C TRP A 24 -30.68 0.29 -0.66
N LEU A 25 -31.42 -0.08 0.38
CA LEU A 25 -31.00 -1.07 1.37
C LEU A 25 -30.78 -2.44 0.72
N GLY A 26 -31.66 -2.87 -0.18
CA GLY A 26 -31.50 -4.10 -0.95
C GLY A 26 -30.24 -4.09 -1.83
N TYR A 27 -29.95 -2.97 -2.49
CA TYR A 27 -28.73 -2.77 -3.27
C TYR A 27 -27.49 -2.75 -2.36
N LEU A 28 -27.54 -2.09 -1.22
CA LEU A 28 -26.46 -2.05 -0.22
C LEU A 28 -26.20 -3.45 0.36
N ILE A 29 -27.25 -4.22 0.67
CA ILE A 29 -27.17 -5.58 1.19
C ILE A 29 -26.62 -6.54 0.12
N ALA A 30 -27.04 -6.39 -1.14
CA ALA A 30 -26.52 -7.18 -2.25
C ALA A 30 -25.04 -6.84 -2.54
N TYR A 31 -24.68 -5.55 -2.52
CA TYR A 31 -23.32 -5.05 -2.69
C TYR A 31 -22.40 -5.53 -1.56
N THR A 32 -22.86 -5.48 -0.31
CA THR A 32 -22.10 -5.98 0.86
C THR A 32 -21.95 -7.51 0.84
N LYS A 33 -22.96 -8.26 0.37
CA LYS A 33 -22.88 -9.72 0.26
C LYS A 33 -21.89 -10.18 -0.81
N GLN A 34 -21.86 -9.50 -1.96
CA GLN A 34 -20.87 -9.76 -3.02
C GLN A 34 -19.47 -9.27 -2.64
N GLY A 35 -19.37 -8.12 -1.96
CA GLY A 35 -18.13 -7.58 -1.39
C GLY A 35 -17.48 -8.51 -0.37
N ARG A 36 -18.28 -9.14 0.52
CA ARG A 36 -17.77 -10.08 1.53
C ARG A 36 -17.06 -11.29 0.89
N SER A 37 -17.66 -11.92 -0.14
CA SER A 37 -17.01 -13.04 -0.84
C SER A 37 -15.71 -12.67 -1.56
N ARG A 38 -15.58 -11.41 -2.01
CA ARG A 38 -14.37 -10.92 -2.67
C ARG A 38 -13.28 -10.60 -1.65
N CYS A 39 -13.64 -9.96 -0.53
CA CYS A 39 -12.71 -9.73 0.57
C CYS A 39 -12.15 -11.04 1.12
N ASP A 40 -12.99 -12.06 1.32
CA ASP A 40 -12.56 -13.39 1.77
C ASP A 40 -11.56 -14.02 0.79
N LEU A 41 -11.78 -13.85 -0.52
CA LEU A 41 -10.84 -14.32 -1.55
C LEU A 41 -9.51 -13.57 -1.48
N TYR A 42 -9.52 -12.24 -1.34
CA TYR A 42 -8.29 -11.46 -1.23
C TYR A 42 -7.52 -11.76 0.04
N GLU A 43 -8.22 -11.94 1.16
CA GLU A 43 -7.62 -12.36 2.43
C GLU A 43 -6.97 -13.75 2.29
N ARG A 44 -7.63 -14.68 1.59
CA ARG A 44 -7.05 -16.00 1.31
C ARG A 44 -5.80 -15.92 0.44
N VAL A 45 -5.83 -15.13 -0.64
CA VAL A 45 -4.65 -14.91 -1.50
C VAL A 45 -3.52 -14.26 -0.70
N MET A 46 -3.85 -13.32 0.19
CA MET A 46 -2.89 -12.63 1.04
C MET A 46 -2.22 -13.58 2.04
N THR A 47 -3.02 -14.41 2.73
CA THR A 47 -2.56 -15.29 3.80
C THR A 47 -1.92 -16.57 3.27
N GLU A 48 -2.65 -17.36 2.50
CA GLU A 48 -2.21 -18.66 1.98
C GLU A 48 -1.25 -18.54 0.80
N GLY A 49 -1.31 -17.43 0.05
CA GLY A 49 -0.46 -17.17 -1.11
C GLY A 49 0.76 -16.34 -0.77
N VAL A 50 0.54 -15.04 -0.52
CA VAL A 50 1.64 -14.06 -0.38
C VAL A 50 2.43 -14.27 0.91
N LEU A 51 1.78 -14.25 2.08
CA LEU A 51 2.47 -14.36 3.36
C LEU A 51 3.15 -15.71 3.54
N THR A 52 2.45 -16.82 3.27
CA THR A 52 3.06 -18.16 3.27
C THR A 52 4.19 -18.29 2.25
N GLY A 53 4.01 -17.72 1.06
CA GLY A 53 5.05 -17.73 0.03
C GLY A 53 6.29 -16.93 0.42
N LEU A 54 6.13 -15.74 1.00
CA LEU A 54 7.24 -14.93 1.51
C LEU A 54 7.95 -15.62 2.68
N LEU A 55 7.21 -16.29 3.56
CA LEU A 55 7.78 -17.05 4.68
C LEU A 55 8.68 -18.21 4.22
N HIS A 56 8.30 -18.93 3.17
CA HIS A 56 9.03 -20.13 2.73
C HIS A 56 9.96 -19.90 1.54
N ALA A 57 9.75 -18.85 0.75
CA ALA A 57 10.47 -18.58 -0.49
C ALA A 57 10.87 -17.11 -0.69
N GLY A 58 10.71 -16.25 0.31
CA GLY A 58 11.04 -14.82 0.23
C GLY A 58 12.52 -14.51 -0.02
N GLU A 59 13.42 -15.47 0.21
CA GLU A 59 14.86 -15.32 -0.09
C GLU A 59 15.22 -15.77 -1.50
N LYS A 60 14.30 -16.45 -2.20
CA LYS A 60 14.56 -17.01 -3.53
C LYS A 60 14.15 -15.99 -4.59
N ILE A 61 15.15 -15.34 -5.18
CA ILE A 61 15.03 -14.32 -6.25
C ILE A 61 13.97 -14.69 -7.30
N ARG A 62 13.93 -15.96 -7.73
CA ARG A 62 12.98 -16.44 -8.76
C ARG A 62 11.50 -16.35 -8.36
N PHE A 63 11.17 -16.40 -7.07
CA PHE A 63 9.78 -16.38 -6.59
C PHE A 63 9.33 -14.98 -6.18
N LEU A 64 10.26 -14.09 -5.82
CA LEU A 64 9.96 -12.74 -5.36
C LEU A 64 9.05 -11.97 -6.33
N PRO A 65 9.28 -11.92 -7.66
CA PRO A 65 8.39 -11.18 -8.55
C PRO A 65 6.93 -11.65 -8.47
N ILE A 66 6.71 -12.96 -8.36
CA ILE A 66 5.37 -13.58 -8.31
C ILE A 66 4.68 -13.25 -6.98
N LEU A 67 5.45 -13.20 -5.88
CA LEU A 67 4.93 -12.91 -4.54
C LEU A 67 4.67 -11.41 -4.32
N LEU A 68 5.50 -10.55 -4.89
CA LEU A 68 5.41 -9.09 -4.71
C LEU A 68 4.36 -8.45 -5.61
N GLN A 69 4.23 -8.91 -6.86
CA GLN A 69 3.32 -8.35 -7.85
C GLN A 69 1.86 -8.16 -7.38
N PRO A 70 1.22 -9.10 -6.64
CA PRO A 70 -0.17 -8.92 -6.21
C PRO A 70 -0.34 -7.96 -5.02
N ILE A 71 0.72 -7.61 -4.29
CA ILE A 71 0.63 -6.86 -3.02
C ILE A 71 -0.09 -5.51 -3.16
N PRO A 72 0.22 -4.64 -4.15
CA PRO A 72 -0.47 -3.36 -4.27
C PRO A 72 -1.99 -3.52 -4.35
N ARG A 73 -2.44 -4.42 -5.24
CA ARG A 73 -3.86 -4.69 -5.46
C ARG A 73 -4.54 -5.29 -4.24
N LEU A 74 -3.86 -6.17 -3.52
CA LEU A 74 -4.39 -6.77 -2.29
C LEU A 74 -4.59 -5.72 -1.20
N PHE A 75 -3.63 -4.82 -0.99
CA PHE A 75 -3.77 -3.75 0.00
C PHE A 75 -4.85 -2.75 -0.39
N GLU A 76 -4.97 -2.38 -1.67
CA GLU A 76 -6.06 -1.53 -2.17
C GLU A 76 -7.44 -2.14 -1.90
N GLU A 77 -7.63 -3.43 -2.21
CA GLU A 77 -8.94 -4.08 -2.08
C GLU A 77 -9.29 -4.47 -0.63
N LEU A 78 -8.29 -4.81 0.19
CA LEU A 78 -8.50 -5.12 1.61
C LEU A 78 -8.62 -3.85 2.47
N GLY A 79 -8.08 -2.72 2.00
CA GLY A 79 -8.12 -1.44 2.70
C GLY A 79 -7.58 -1.54 4.12
N ALA A 80 -8.28 -0.93 5.08
CA ALA A 80 -7.86 -0.89 6.48
C ALA A 80 -7.70 -2.29 7.14
N SER A 81 -8.39 -3.32 6.64
CA SER A 81 -8.24 -4.70 7.15
C SER A 81 -6.86 -5.29 6.86
N SER A 82 -6.11 -4.70 5.94
CA SER A 82 -4.75 -5.15 5.59
C SER A 82 -3.69 -4.80 6.64
N VAL A 83 -3.99 -3.89 7.58
CA VAL A 83 -3.06 -3.43 8.63
C VAL A 83 -2.50 -4.59 9.46
N GLN A 84 -3.28 -5.64 9.68
CA GLN A 84 -2.84 -6.82 10.44
C GLN A 84 -1.69 -7.60 9.77
N TYR A 85 -1.48 -7.41 8.46
CA TYR A 85 -0.43 -8.12 7.70
C TYR A 85 0.89 -7.35 7.63
N LEU A 86 0.95 -6.10 8.11
CA LEU A 86 2.15 -5.25 8.01
C LEU A 86 3.40 -5.91 8.57
N LYS A 87 3.27 -6.62 9.70
CA LYS A 87 4.38 -7.30 10.37
C LYS A 87 5.05 -8.36 9.48
N GLY A 88 4.28 -9.02 8.61
CA GLY A 88 4.80 -10.00 7.66
C GLY A 88 5.27 -9.36 6.35
N ILE A 89 4.66 -8.26 5.93
CA ILE A 89 4.90 -7.65 4.62
C ILE A 89 6.04 -6.65 4.62
N ILE A 90 6.04 -5.69 5.55
CA ILE A 90 7.01 -4.59 5.55
C ILE A 90 8.47 -5.12 5.57
N PRO A 91 8.86 -6.07 6.44
CA PRO A 91 10.21 -6.58 6.44
C PRO A 91 10.61 -7.23 5.10
N SER A 92 9.73 -8.03 4.51
CA SER A 92 10.00 -8.68 3.22
C SER A 92 10.10 -7.69 2.05
N LEU A 93 9.27 -6.65 2.05
CA LEU A 93 9.36 -5.57 1.06
C LEU A 93 10.66 -4.78 1.22
N CYS A 94 11.01 -4.39 2.45
CA CYS A 94 12.24 -3.65 2.73
C CYS A 94 13.50 -4.48 2.40
N GLN A 95 13.47 -5.79 2.69
CA GLN A 95 14.53 -6.72 2.28
C GLN A 95 14.64 -6.79 0.75
N SER A 96 13.51 -6.95 0.06
CA SER A 96 13.48 -6.99 -1.41
C SER A 96 13.93 -5.68 -2.05
N LEU A 97 13.64 -4.53 -1.42
CA LEU A 97 14.07 -3.21 -1.88
C LEU A 97 15.58 -3.00 -1.67
N SER A 98 16.10 -3.43 -0.53
CA SER A 98 17.50 -3.21 -0.14
C SER A 98 18.48 -4.25 -0.68
N THR A 99 17.99 -5.34 -1.26
CA THR A 99 18.84 -6.34 -1.91
C THR A 99 19.35 -5.77 -3.23
N VAL A 100 20.64 -5.41 -3.25
CA VAL A 100 21.35 -4.86 -4.40
C VAL A 100 22.27 -5.93 -5.00
N PRO A 101 22.27 -6.14 -6.32
CA PRO A 101 23.11 -7.18 -6.92
C PRO A 101 24.57 -6.71 -7.04
N TYR A 102 25.49 -7.67 -6.93
CA TYR A 102 26.93 -7.44 -7.17
C TYR A 102 27.26 -7.07 -8.63
N SER A 103 26.37 -7.38 -9.56
CA SER A 103 26.47 -7.06 -11.00
C SER A 103 25.14 -6.54 -11.52
N ASP A 104 25.10 -5.89 -12.69
CA ASP A 104 23.85 -5.41 -13.28
C ASP A 104 22.93 -6.58 -13.61
N ASN A 105 21.98 -6.85 -12.71
CA ASN A 105 21.02 -7.94 -12.81
C ASN A 105 19.61 -7.35 -12.99
N LEU A 106 19.09 -7.48 -14.21
CA LEU A 106 17.77 -6.99 -14.59
C LEU A 106 16.64 -7.56 -13.70
N GLU A 107 16.77 -8.80 -13.24
CA GLU A 107 15.78 -9.42 -12.35
C GLU A 107 15.77 -8.76 -10.98
N MET A 108 16.93 -8.38 -10.45
CA MET A 108 17.00 -7.66 -9.18
C MET A 108 16.43 -6.25 -9.29
N ARG A 109 16.67 -5.57 -10.41
CA ARG A 109 16.01 -4.29 -10.70
C ARG A 109 14.49 -4.43 -10.67
N ARG A 110 13.96 -5.45 -11.34
CA ARG A 110 12.52 -5.75 -11.34
C ARG A 110 11.99 -6.01 -9.93
N ILE A 111 12.73 -6.74 -9.10
CA ILE A 111 12.35 -7.00 -7.70
C ILE A 111 12.33 -5.70 -6.89
N ASN A 112 13.34 -4.84 -7.01
CA ASN A 112 13.36 -3.55 -6.32
C ASN A 112 12.20 -2.65 -6.77
N GLN A 113 11.86 -2.66 -8.07
CA GLN A 113 10.70 -1.94 -8.60
C GLN A 113 9.38 -2.43 -7.99
N LEU A 114 9.16 -3.74 -8.00
CA LEU A 114 7.95 -4.34 -7.42
C LEU A 114 7.85 -4.07 -5.92
N ALA A 115 8.98 -4.13 -5.19
CA ALA A 115 9.03 -3.81 -3.77
C ALA A 115 8.68 -2.33 -3.51
N ALA A 116 9.21 -1.40 -4.32
CA ALA A 116 8.92 0.02 -4.19
C ALA A 116 7.44 0.34 -4.46
N HIS A 117 6.87 -0.18 -5.56
CA HIS A 117 5.44 -0.03 -5.83
C HIS A 117 4.56 -0.63 -4.73
N SER A 118 4.95 -1.79 -4.21
CA SER A 118 4.25 -2.44 -3.10
C SER A 118 4.32 -1.60 -1.83
N LEU A 119 5.49 -1.05 -1.49
CA LEU A 119 5.62 -0.16 -0.33
C LEU A 119 4.79 1.11 -0.49
N ILE A 120 4.75 1.73 -1.68
CA ILE A 120 3.90 2.90 -1.93
C ILE A 120 2.45 2.59 -1.61
N ALA A 121 1.90 1.50 -2.17
CA ALA A 121 0.51 1.11 -1.94
C ALA A 121 0.23 0.76 -0.48
N VAL A 122 1.13 0.00 0.17
CA VAL A 122 1.02 -0.36 1.59
C VAL A 122 1.04 0.89 2.47
N ILE A 123 1.94 1.84 2.21
CA ILE A 123 2.06 3.08 2.98
C ILE A 123 0.81 3.93 2.81
N GLN A 124 0.29 4.08 1.60
CA GLN A 124 -0.93 4.87 1.34
C GLN A 124 -2.16 4.30 2.05
N VAL A 125 -2.32 2.97 2.07
CA VAL A 125 -3.46 2.31 2.72
C VAL A 125 -3.32 2.29 4.25
N CYS A 126 -2.11 2.04 4.74
CA CYS A 126 -1.85 1.75 6.15
C CYS A 126 -1.11 2.88 6.88
N TRP A 127 -1.10 4.11 6.33
CA TRP A 127 -0.33 5.25 6.83
C TRP A 127 -0.36 5.46 8.35
N PRO A 128 -1.48 5.29 9.09
CA PRO A 128 -1.51 5.55 10.53
C PRO A 128 -0.61 4.62 11.35
N ARG A 129 -0.11 3.53 10.75
CA ARG A 129 0.73 2.52 11.42
C ARG A 129 2.14 2.44 10.83
N ILE A 130 2.49 3.28 9.85
CA ILE A 130 3.77 3.20 9.15
C ILE A 130 4.96 3.70 9.98
N SER A 131 4.78 4.69 10.85
CA SER A 131 5.85 5.20 11.72
C SER A 131 6.50 4.12 12.60
N THR A 132 5.76 3.07 12.97
CA THR A 132 6.33 1.91 13.70
C THR A 132 7.44 1.18 12.91
N TYR A 133 7.51 1.38 11.60
CA TYR A 133 8.47 0.78 10.68
C TYR A 133 9.43 1.79 10.06
N GLU A 134 9.51 3.02 10.60
CA GLU A 134 10.28 4.12 10.01
C GLU A 134 11.73 3.75 9.69
N GLY A 135 12.46 3.20 10.67
CA GLY A 135 13.88 2.90 10.51
C GLY A 135 14.16 1.80 9.48
N VAL A 136 13.29 0.76 9.38
CA VAL A 136 13.49 -0.31 8.39
C VAL A 136 13.16 0.16 6.98
N ILE A 137 12.12 0.97 6.83
CA ILE A 137 11.75 1.56 5.54
C ILE A 137 12.85 2.52 5.09
N MET A 138 13.23 3.48 5.94
CA MET A 138 14.26 4.46 5.63
C MET A 138 15.60 3.81 5.28
N SER A 139 16.04 2.82 6.06
CA SER A 139 17.28 2.06 5.75
C SER A 139 17.20 1.38 4.38
N SER A 140 16.04 0.81 4.03
CA SER A 140 15.87 0.15 2.74
C SER A 140 15.85 1.11 1.56
N VAL A 141 15.18 2.26 1.70
CA VAL A 141 15.17 3.35 0.72
C VAL A 141 16.58 3.88 0.52
N ALA A 142 17.31 4.19 1.60
CA ALA A 142 18.66 4.74 1.52
C ALA A 142 19.65 3.80 0.81
N LYS A 143 19.59 2.49 1.09
CA LYS A 143 20.43 1.48 0.43
C LYS A 143 20.13 1.37 -1.05
N CYS A 144 18.84 1.27 -1.40
CA CYS A 144 18.41 1.13 -2.79
C CYS A 144 18.73 2.40 -3.58
N TRP A 145 18.42 3.57 -3.02
CA TRP A 145 18.77 4.87 -3.58
C TRP A 145 20.27 4.98 -3.89
N SER A 146 21.13 4.70 -2.90
CA SER A 146 22.58 4.83 -3.07
C SER A 146 23.09 3.99 -4.25
N TYR A 147 22.59 2.76 -4.38
CA TYR A 147 22.94 1.87 -5.49
C TYR A 147 22.53 2.43 -6.86
N TYR A 148 21.26 2.86 -7.00
CA TYR A 148 20.77 3.39 -8.28
C TYR A 148 21.28 4.79 -8.59
N PHE A 149 21.71 5.55 -7.59
CA PHE A 149 22.37 6.84 -7.74
C PHE A 149 23.74 6.66 -8.41
N ASP A 150 24.54 5.72 -7.92
CA ASP A 150 25.83 5.38 -8.52
C ASP A 150 25.67 4.87 -9.96
N LYS A 151 24.58 4.15 -10.25
CA LYS A 151 24.23 3.65 -11.59
C LYS A 151 23.57 4.68 -12.50
N GLN A 152 23.19 5.85 -11.97
CA GLN A 152 22.46 6.89 -12.69
C GLN A 152 21.15 6.39 -13.35
N ASP A 153 20.46 5.44 -12.72
CA ASP A 153 19.18 4.90 -13.21
C ASP A 153 18.04 5.86 -12.87
N ARG A 154 17.71 6.73 -13.83
CA ARG A 154 16.72 7.80 -13.64
C ARG A 154 15.34 7.30 -13.23
N GLU A 155 14.90 6.17 -13.79
CA GLU A 155 13.57 5.62 -13.49
C GLU A 155 13.50 5.11 -12.05
N MET A 156 14.55 4.40 -11.60
CA MET A 156 14.63 3.93 -10.22
C MET A 156 14.76 5.08 -9.23
N LEU A 157 15.55 6.10 -9.54
CA LEU A 157 15.69 7.29 -8.70
C LEU A 157 14.35 8.01 -8.53
N GLU A 158 13.60 8.20 -9.61
CA GLU A 158 12.29 8.85 -9.53
C GLU A 158 11.27 8.00 -8.74
N LEU A 159 11.27 6.69 -8.92
CA LEU A 159 10.42 5.78 -8.13
C LEU A 159 10.78 5.83 -6.63
N GLN A 160 12.07 5.90 -6.28
CA GLN A 160 12.50 6.04 -4.90
C GLN A 160 12.10 7.38 -4.28
N ARG A 161 12.13 8.47 -5.05
CA ARG A 161 11.60 9.78 -4.59
C ARG A 161 10.11 9.71 -4.33
N GLN A 162 9.35 9.06 -5.20
CA GLN A 162 7.91 8.86 -4.99
C GLN A 162 7.63 8.04 -3.74
N LEU A 163 8.39 6.96 -3.53
CA LEU A 163 8.32 6.16 -2.30
C LEU A 163 8.65 6.99 -1.06
N TYR A 164 9.72 7.78 -1.09
CA TYR A 164 10.09 8.63 0.03
C TYR A 164 9.00 9.66 0.34
N LYS A 165 8.43 10.32 -0.67
CA LYS A 165 7.36 11.33 -0.45
C LYS A 165 6.13 10.78 0.25
N VAL A 166 5.69 9.57 -0.14
CA VAL A 166 4.54 8.94 0.56
C VAL A 166 4.92 8.47 1.96
N PHE A 167 6.18 8.05 2.17
CA PHE A 167 6.70 7.66 3.47
C PHE A 167 6.81 8.85 4.44
N GLU A 168 7.41 9.95 4.00
CA GLU A 168 7.53 11.22 4.75
C GLU A 168 6.15 11.71 5.20
N ALA A 169 5.18 11.75 4.27
CA ALA A 169 3.80 12.12 4.58
C ALA A 169 3.12 11.19 5.62
N ALA A 170 3.46 9.90 5.62
CA ALA A 170 2.88 8.92 6.55
C ALA A 170 3.51 8.97 7.94
N CYS A 171 4.79 9.32 8.05
CA CYS A 171 5.54 9.33 9.30
C CYS A 171 5.39 10.62 10.12
N GLN A 172 4.98 11.73 9.49
CA GLN A 172 4.68 13.00 10.18
C GLN A 172 5.85 13.52 11.03
N GLY A 173 7.09 13.36 10.54
CA GLY A 173 8.31 13.88 11.15
C GLY A 173 9.05 12.89 12.04
N ALA A 174 8.54 11.67 12.22
CA ALA A 174 9.23 10.63 12.99
C ALA A 174 10.54 10.16 12.30
N GLU A 175 10.64 10.34 10.98
CA GLU A 175 11.77 10.01 10.12
C GLU A 175 12.87 11.09 10.06
N GLU A 176 12.65 12.27 10.64
CA GLU A 176 13.52 13.44 10.44
C GLU A 176 14.94 13.22 10.98
N ALA A 177 15.08 12.52 12.10
CA ALA A 177 16.39 12.18 12.67
C ALA A 177 17.23 11.31 11.71
N ASP A 178 16.61 10.36 11.03
CA ASP A 178 17.30 9.51 10.05
C ASP A 178 17.63 10.30 8.77
N LYS A 179 16.74 11.21 8.34
CA LYS A 179 16.96 12.12 7.21
C LYS A 179 18.19 13.01 7.45
N GLU A 180 18.25 13.66 8.62
CA GLU A 180 19.40 14.48 9.02
C GLU A 180 20.69 13.67 9.07
N ALA A 181 20.63 12.44 9.60
CA ALA A 181 21.79 11.55 9.67
C ALA A 181 22.31 11.19 8.26
N LEU A 182 21.43 10.91 7.31
CA LEU A 182 21.79 10.60 5.92
C LEU A 182 22.39 11.82 5.20
N LEU A 183 21.80 13.01 5.39
CA LEU A 183 22.32 14.27 4.85
C LEU A 183 23.72 14.57 5.39
N LYS A 184 23.95 14.36 6.69
CA LYS A 184 25.28 14.53 7.30
C LYS A 184 26.30 13.51 6.80
N TYR A 185 25.86 12.28 6.51
CA TYR A 185 26.75 11.22 6.06
C TYR A 185 27.24 11.42 4.62
N LYS A 186 26.33 11.66 3.65
CA LYS A 186 26.65 11.88 2.24
C LYS A 186 25.68 12.87 1.58
N PRO A 187 25.88 14.20 1.76
CA PRO A 187 24.92 15.21 1.32
C PRO A 187 24.66 15.15 -0.20
N ASN A 188 25.73 15.09 -1.00
CA ASN A 188 25.62 15.03 -2.47
C ASN A 188 24.84 13.81 -3.01
N VAL A 189 24.73 12.74 -2.21
CA VAL A 189 23.97 11.55 -2.60
C VAL A 189 22.53 11.67 -2.14
N PHE A 190 22.28 12.13 -0.91
CA PHE A 190 20.94 12.08 -0.30
C PHE A 190 20.11 13.36 -0.45
N GLU A 191 20.71 14.53 -0.68
CA GLU A 191 19.95 15.75 -0.96
C GLU A 191 18.94 15.58 -2.11
N PRO A 192 19.30 14.95 -3.26
CA PRO A 192 18.34 14.78 -4.35
C PRO A 192 17.22 13.77 -4.05
N LEU A 193 17.36 12.91 -3.05
CA LEU A 193 16.29 12.00 -2.60
C LEU A 193 15.18 12.77 -1.89
N PHE A 194 15.56 13.78 -1.11
CA PHE A 194 14.67 14.54 -0.22
C PHE A 194 14.11 15.83 -0.86
N ALA A 195 14.58 16.19 -2.06
CA ALA A 195 14.04 17.28 -2.88
C ALA A 195 12.77 16.85 -3.64
#